data_AF-A0A537KIM6-F1
#
_entry.id   AF-A0A537KIM6-F1
#
_cell.length_a   1.000
_cell.length_b   1.000
_cell.length_c   1.000
_cell.angle_alpha   90.00
_cell.angle_beta   90.00
_cell.angle_gamma   90.00
#
_symmetry.space_group_name_H-M   'P 1'
#
loop_
_entity.id
_entity.type
_entity.pdbx_description
1 polymer ?
#
loop_
_entity_poly.entity_id
_entity_poly.type
_entity_poly.pdbx_seq_one_letter_code
_entity_poly.pdbx_strand_id
1 'polypeptide(L)'
;MKKTIIALAVVMVAGIAPSFAQGGGGGFQMPTPEERVKRVHFKADSAFKLDEAKMKDMDAAYLDYYKAQDKVREEAMASAGGDRDAMRAAMQEKMKPFMETLDGKVKPILGDDKFKVWKEQIEPTLRGRGGPPRQ
;
A
#
# COMPACT_ATOMS: atom_id res chain seq x y z
N MET A 1 43.71 -20.97 -35.51
CA MET A 1 44.29 -21.53 -34.27
C MET A 1 44.95 -20.41 -33.49
N LYS A 2 44.70 -20.37 -32.17
CA LYS A 2 45.59 -19.86 -31.11
C LYS A 2 45.85 -18.33 -31.11
N LYS A 3 45.63 -17.55 -30.05
CA LYS A 3 45.35 -17.79 -28.62
C LYS A 3 44.74 -16.50 -28.06
N THR A 4 43.78 -16.66 -27.17
CA THR A 4 43.43 -15.74 -26.09
C THR A 4 44.66 -15.28 -25.29
N ILE A 5 44.63 -14.06 -24.74
CA ILE A 5 45.19 -13.57 -23.45
C ILE A 5 45.19 -12.02 -23.48
N ILE A 6 44.19 -11.37 -22.87
CA ILE A 6 44.23 -10.62 -21.58
C ILE A 6 44.84 -9.21 -21.67
N ALA A 7 43.97 -8.21 -21.45
CA ALA A 7 44.22 -6.93 -20.75
C ALA A 7 42.82 -6.28 -20.57
N LEU A 8 42.06 -6.46 -19.49
CA LEU A 8 42.25 -5.89 -18.15
C LEU A 8 42.82 -4.45 -18.19
N ALA A 9 41.88 -3.49 -18.18
CA ALA A 9 41.97 -2.11 -17.70
C ALA A 9 41.46 -1.06 -18.70
N VAL A 10 40.15 -0.80 -18.70
CA VAL A 10 39.62 0.58 -18.60
C VAL A 10 38.38 0.52 -17.71
N VAL A 11 38.63 0.62 -16.42
CA VAL A 11 37.67 1.15 -15.44
C VAL A 11 37.56 2.65 -15.72
N MET A 12 36.36 3.20 -15.53
CA MET A 12 35.98 4.64 -15.58
C MET A 12 35.51 5.21 -16.92
N VAL A 13 34.22 4.98 -17.20
CA VAL A 13 33.27 6.08 -17.51
C VAL A 13 32.00 5.76 -16.71
N ALA A 14 31.96 6.02 -15.41
CA ALA A 14 31.50 7.28 -14.83
C ALA A 14 30.25 7.85 -15.55
N GLY A 15 29.09 7.38 -15.09
CA GLY A 15 27.92 8.21 -14.75
C GLY A 15 27.28 9.06 -15.84
N ILE A 16 26.13 8.60 -16.37
CA ILE A 16 24.80 9.19 -16.06
C ILE A 16 23.80 8.02 -16.17
N ALA A 17 23.66 7.24 -15.10
CA ALA A 17 22.36 6.63 -14.83
C ALA A 17 21.64 7.64 -13.93
N PRO A 18 20.39 8.06 -14.19
CA PRO A 18 19.62 8.76 -13.18
C PRO A 18 19.45 7.80 -12.02
N SER A 19 20.34 7.94 -11.05
CA SER A 19 20.18 7.45 -9.71
C SER A 19 18.86 8.02 -9.23
N PHE A 20 17.81 7.20 -9.22
CA PHE A 20 16.65 7.44 -8.37
C PHE A 20 17.16 7.27 -6.93
N ALA A 21 17.87 8.30 -6.48
CA ALA A 21 18.36 8.44 -5.14
C ALA A 21 17.14 8.35 -4.23
N GLN A 22 17.06 7.23 -3.56
CA GLN A 22 16.15 6.94 -2.50
C GLN A 22 16.49 7.89 -1.33
N GLY A 23 15.94 9.09 -1.34
CA GLY A 23 16.18 10.07 -0.29
C GLY A 23 15.78 11.48 -0.69
N GLY A 24 14.63 11.93 -0.21
CA GLY A 24 14.29 13.36 -0.09
C GLY A 24 13.70 14.01 -1.35
N GLY A 25 12.48 14.54 -1.23
CA GLY A 25 12.11 15.75 -1.96
C GLY A 25 11.28 15.62 -3.24
N GLY A 26 10.78 14.45 -3.62
CA GLY A 26 9.81 14.30 -4.71
C GLY A 26 8.43 13.97 -4.17
N GLY A 27 7.58 14.98 -3.94
CA GLY A 27 6.26 14.84 -3.34
C GLY A 27 5.28 14.04 -4.20
N PHE A 28 5.32 12.71 -4.12
CA PHE A 28 4.12 11.93 -4.38
C PHE A 28 3.15 12.22 -3.23
N GLN A 29 2.18 13.09 -3.50
CA GLN A 29 1.04 13.26 -2.61
C GLN A 29 0.42 11.88 -2.36
N MET A 30 0.16 11.58 -1.09
CA MET A 30 -0.63 10.40 -0.78
C MET A 30 -2.00 10.55 -1.47
N PRO A 31 -2.51 9.49 -2.13
CA PRO A 31 -3.85 9.53 -2.68
C PRO A 31 -4.87 9.85 -1.57
N THR A 32 -5.88 10.64 -1.89
CA THR A 32 -6.93 10.98 -0.90
C THR A 32 -7.69 9.73 -0.46
N PRO A 33 -8.40 9.75 0.69
CA PRO A 33 -9.31 8.66 1.07
C PRO A 33 -10.24 8.25 -0.07
N GLU A 34 -10.83 9.21 -0.77
CA GLU A 34 -11.78 9.01 -1.86
C GLU A 34 -11.11 8.32 -3.07
N GLU A 35 -9.89 8.71 -3.42
CA GLU A 35 -9.12 8.05 -4.49
C GLU A 35 -8.72 6.62 -4.13
N ARG A 36 -8.46 6.34 -2.84
CA ARG A 36 -8.21 4.97 -2.37
C ARG A 36 -9.49 4.14 -2.43
N VAL A 37 -10.64 4.70 -2.03
CA VAL A 37 -11.95 4.04 -2.15
C VAL A 37 -12.26 3.69 -3.61
N LYS A 38 -11.96 4.54 -4.58
CA LYS A 38 -12.14 4.19 -6.01
C LYS A 38 -11.40 2.91 -6.41
N ARG A 39 -10.22 2.64 -5.84
CA ARG A 39 -9.48 1.39 -6.10
C ARG A 39 -10.14 0.18 -5.43
N VAL A 40 -10.66 0.36 -4.22
CA VAL A 40 -11.48 -0.66 -3.52
C VAL A 40 -12.68 -1.00 -4.39
N HIS A 41 -13.45 0.02 -4.78
CA HIS A 41 -14.64 -0.10 -5.60
C HIS A 41 -14.34 -0.89 -6.88
N PHE A 42 -13.33 -0.47 -7.63
CA PHE A 42 -12.95 -1.13 -8.87
C PHE A 42 -12.59 -2.61 -8.67
N LYS A 43 -11.82 -2.94 -7.64
CA LYS A 43 -11.41 -4.33 -7.37
C LYS A 43 -12.58 -5.19 -6.89
N ALA A 44 -13.43 -4.66 -6.03
CA ALA A 44 -14.61 -5.37 -5.53
C ALA A 44 -15.63 -5.61 -6.64
N ASP A 45 -15.91 -4.60 -7.48
CA ASP A 45 -16.79 -4.76 -8.64
C ASP A 45 -16.23 -5.77 -9.64
N SER A 46 -14.93 -5.70 -9.94
CA SER A 46 -14.27 -6.63 -10.87
C SER A 46 -14.31 -8.07 -10.38
N ALA A 47 -14.19 -8.30 -9.07
CA ALA A 47 -14.14 -9.64 -8.50
C ALA A 47 -15.52 -10.25 -8.24
N PHE A 48 -16.48 -9.43 -7.79
CA PHE A 48 -17.71 -9.95 -7.18
C PHE A 48 -19.00 -9.43 -7.78
N LYS A 49 -18.95 -8.36 -8.59
CA LYS A 49 -20.12 -7.73 -9.21
C LYS A 49 -21.28 -7.56 -8.21
N LEU A 50 -20.98 -6.90 -7.09
CA LEU A 50 -21.96 -6.68 -6.02
C LEU A 50 -23.07 -5.75 -6.52
N ASP A 51 -24.25 -5.83 -5.89
CA ASP A 51 -25.29 -4.84 -6.13
C ASP A 51 -24.85 -3.44 -5.65
N GLU A 52 -25.48 -2.41 -6.20
CA GLU A 52 -25.07 -1.01 -5.98
C GLU A 52 -25.15 -0.60 -4.49
N ALA A 53 -26.12 -1.12 -3.73
CA ALA A 53 -26.26 -0.83 -2.31
C ALA A 53 -25.09 -1.41 -1.52
N LYS A 54 -24.74 -2.68 -1.76
CA LYS A 54 -23.57 -3.32 -1.14
C LYS A 54 -22.25 -2.66 -1.53
N MET A 55 -22.12 -2.22 -2.78
CA MET A 55 -20.95 -1.44 -3.20
C MET A 55 -20.84 -0.12 -2.43
N LYS A 56 -21.95 0.61 -2.25
CA LYS A 56 -21.97 1.85 -1.46
C LYS A 56 -21.60 1.62 0.00
N ASP A 57 -22.11 0.55 0.62
CA ASP A 57 -21.77 0.20 2.00
C ASP A 57 -20.29 -0.16 2.14
N MET A 58 -19.74 -0.88 1.16
CA MET A 58 -18.32 -1.23 1.12
C MET A 58 -17.43 0.02 0.95
N ASP A 59 -17.83 0.93 0.05
CA ASP A 59 -17.14 2.21 -0.15
C ASP A 59 -17.15 3.07 1.13
N ALA A 60 -18.28 3.13 1.82
CA ALA A 60 -18.40 3.85 3.09
C ALA A 60 -17.50 3.24 4.17
N ALA A 61 -17.47 1.91 4.30
CA ALA A 61 -16.60 1.22 5.26
C ALA A 61 -15.12 1.52 5.02
N TYR A 62 -14.68 1.52 3.76
CA TYR A 62 -13.29 1.85 3.41
C TYR A 62 -12.98 3.34 3.52
N LEU A 63 -13.95 4.23 3.26
CA LEU A 63 -13.78 5.67 3.44
C LEU A 63 -13.50 6.00 4.92
N ASP A 64 -14.28 5.43 5.84
CA ASP A 64 -14.08 5.57 7.28
C ASP A 64 -12.69 5.06 7.68
N TYR A 65 -12.32 3.87 7.20
CA TYR A 65 -11.01 3.27 7.47
C TYR A 65 -9.86 4.17 7.01
N TYR A 66 -9.92 4.71 5.79
CA TYR A 66 -8.85 5.54 5.25
C TYR A 66 -8.75 6.91 5.93
N LYS A 67 -9.86 7.50 6.35
CA LYS A 67 -9.85 8.71 7.18
C LYS A 67 -9.18 8.46 8.54
N ALA A 68 -9.49 7.33 9.17
CA ALA A 68 -8.84 6.93 10.42
C ALA A 68 -7.34 6.68 10.20
N GLN A 69 -6.97 6.03 9.11
CA GLN A 69 -5.57 5.79 8.75
C GLN A 69 -4.78 7.09 8.59
N ASP A 70 -5.36 8.09 7.93
CA ASP A 70 -4.70 9.39 7.73
C ASP A 70 -4.49 10.11 9.05
N LYS A 71 -5.49 10.11 9.93
CA LYS A 71 -5.37 10.68 11.28
C LYS A 71 -4.28 9.99 12.09
N VAL A 72 -4.27 8.65 12.11
CA VAL A 72 -3.23 7.88 12.81
C VAL A 72 -1.83 8.16 12.24
N ARG A 73 -1.72 8.30 10.92
CA ARG A 73 -0.47 8.67 10.26
C ARG A 73 -0.01 10.07 10.68
N GLU A 74 -0.89 11.05 10.69
CA GLU A 74 -0.59 12.42 11.10
C GLU A 74 -0.07 12.46 12.54
N GLU A 75 -0.78 11.80 13.46
CA GLU A 75 -0.36 11.68 14.87
C GLU A 75 1.01 11.00 15.00
N ALA A 76 1.24 9.91 14.26
CA ALA A 76 2.51 9.17 14.31
C ALA A 76 3.67 9.96 13.69
N MET A 77 3.42 10.74 12.63
CA MET A 77 4.42 11.64 12.06
C MET A 77 4.79 12.76 13.04
N ALA A 78 3.82 13.29 13.77
CA ALA A 78 4.04 14.32 14.77
C ALA A 78 4.81 13.79 16.00
N SER A 79 4.58 12.53 16.40
CA SER A 79 5.18 11.97 17.62
C SER A 79 6.52 11.26 17.43
N ALA A 80 6.81 10.72 16.23
CA ALA A 80 7.95 9.80 16.04
C ALA A 80 9.32 10.48 15.93
N GLY A 81 9.42 11.81 15.86
CA GLY A 81 10.70 12.53 15.86
C GLY A 81 11.69 12.11 14.73
N GLY A 82 11.21 11.44 13.68
CA GLY A 82 12.03 10.90 12.59
C GLY A 82 12.32 9.40 12.65
N ASP A 83 11.96 8.68 13.73
CA ASP A 83 12.08 7.22 13.82
C ASP A 83 10.98 6.53 13.00
N ARG A 84 11.39 5.99 11.85
CA ARG A 84 10.47 5.33 10.91
C ARG A 84 9.97 3.98 11.40
N ASP A 85 10.73 3.26 12.21
CA ASP A 85 10.33 1.95 12.69
C ASP A 85 9.36 2.10 13.87
N ALA A 86 9.62 3.04 14.78
CA ALA A 86 8.66 3.44 15.80
C ALA A 86 7.34 3.95 15.19
N MET A 87 7.41 4.78 14.15
CA MET A 87 6.23 5.24 13.42
C MET A 87 5.43 4.06 12.81
N ARG A 88 6.12 3.11 12.18
CA ARG A 88 5.47 1.93 11.57
C ARG A 88 4.79 1.06 12.62
N ALA A 89 5.48 0.79 13.73
CA ALA A 89 4.93 0.00 14.84
C ALA A 89 3.70 0.69 15.44
N ALA A 90 3.79 1.98 15.75
CA ALA A 90 2.69 2.76 16.30
C ALA A 90 1.48 2.80 15.35
N MET A 91 1.71 2.96 14.04
CA MET A 91 0.65 2.91 13.05
C MET A 91 0.00 1.52 12.98
N GLN A 92 0.78 0.44 12.97
CA GLN A 92 0.22 -0.91 12.97
C GLN A 92 -0.63 -1.17 14.19
N GLU A 93 -0.15 -0.81 15.38
CA GLU A 93 -0.87 -0.98 16.64
C GLU A 93 -2.18 -0.19 16.67
N LYS A 94 -2.11 1.12 16.39
CA LYS A 94 -3.30 2.00 16.37
C LYS A 94 -4.30 1.61 15.29
N MET A 95 -3.85 1.02 14.17
CA MET A 95 -4.75 0.62 13.08
C MET A 95 -5.42 -0.74 13.27
N LYS A 96 -4.98 -1.59 14.21
CA LYS A 96 -5.62 -2.89 14.51
C LYS A 96 -7.13 -2.78 14.74
N PRO A 97 -7.64 -1.95 15.68
CA PRO A 97 -9.08 -1.87 15.94
C PRO A 97 -9.88 -1.34 14.74
N PHE A 98 -9.30 -0.46 13.93
CA PHE A 98 -9.94 0.02 12.69
C PHE A 98 -10.01 -1.06 11.61
N MET A 99 -9.01 -1.94 11.54
CA MET A 99 -9.03 -3.11 10.67
C MET A 99 -10.10 -4.12 11.10
N GLU A 100 -10.22 -4.39 12.39
CA GLU A 100 -11.28 -5.27 12.93
C GLU A 100 -12.68 -4.69 12.65
N THR A 101 -12.83 -3.38 12.83
CA THR A 101 -14.08 -2.67 12.51
C THR A 101 -14.39 -2.75 11.02
N LEU A 102 -13.39 -2.56 10.15
CA LEU A 102 -13.53 -2.71 8.71
C LEU A 102 -13.98 -4.13 8.35
N ASP A 103 -13.31 -5.15 8.89
CA ASP A 103 -13.65 -6.55 8.65
C ASP A 103 -15.07 -6.88 9.11
N GLY A 104 -15.48 -6.36 10.28
CA GLY A 104 -16.84 -6.50 10.79
C GLY A 104 -17.91 -5.85 9.90
N LYS A 105 -17.58 -4.78 9.19
CA LYS A 105 -18.47 -4.14 8.20
C LYS A 105 -18.46 -4.86 6.86
N VAL A 106 -17.30 -5.28 6.36
CA VAL A 106 -17.13 -5.85 5.01
C VAL A 106 -17.59 -7.31 4.93
N LYS A 107 -17.40 -8.09 6.00
CA LYS A 107 -17.82 -9.50 6.05
C LYS A 107 -19.32 -9.72 5.75
N PRO A 108 -20.27 -9.02 6.40
CA PRO A 108 -21.71 -9.21 6.10
C PRO A 108 -22.09 -8.74 4.68
N ILE A 109 -21.36 -7.79 4.10
CA ILE A 109 -21.58 -7.31 2.72
C ILE A 109 -21.23 -8.42 1.71
N LEU A 110 -20.07 -9.04 1.90
CA LEU A 110 -19.53 -10.04 0.96
C LEU A 110 -20.07 -11.45 1.21
N GLY A 111 -20.41 -11.79 2.45
CA GLY A 111 -20.60 -13.18 2.89
C GLY A 111 -19.27 -13.92 3.04
N ASP A 112 -19.29 -15.09 3.69
CA ASP A 112 -18.06 -15.80 4.10
C ASP A 112 -17.11 -16.13 2.94
N ASP A 113 -17.62 -16.69 1.84
CA ASP A 113 -16.79 -17.16 0.73
C ASP A 113 -16.07 -16.02 0.02
N LYS A 114 -16.82 -14.96 -0.34
CA LYS A 114 -16.25 -13.78 -1.01
C LYS A 114 -15.36 -12.99 -0.06
N PHE A 115 -15.71 -12.94 1.23
CA PHE A 115 -14.87 -12.30 2.24
C PHE A 115 -13.51 -12.99 2.37
N LYS A 116 -13.47 -14.33 2.33
CA LYS A 116 -12.21 -15.08 2.31
C LYS A 116 -11.35 -14.72 1.10
N VAL A 117 -11.93 -14.74 -0.10
CA VAL A 117 -11.23 -14.32 -1.34
C VAL A 117 -10.74 -12.87 -1.22
N TRP A 118 -11.56 -11.99 -0.68
CA TRP A 118 -11.21 -10.59 -0.47
C TRP A 118 -9.98 -10.45 0.43
N LYS A 119 -9.95 -11.09 1.59
CA LYS A 119 -8.85 -11.00 2.56
C LYS A 119 -7.56 -11.65 2.07
N GLU A 120 -7.66 -12.77 1.36
CA GLU A 120 -6.48 -13.53 0.93
C GLU A 120 -5.86 -12.97 -0.35
N GLN A 121 -6.67 -12.47 -1.29
CA GLN A 121 -6.20 -12.18 -2.64
C GLN A 121 -6.33 -10.71 -3.04
N ILE A 122 -7.36 -10.01 -2.56
CA ILE A 122 -7.69 -8.68 -3.09
C ILE A 122 -7.20 -7.56 -2.17
N GLU A 123 -7.59 -7.58 -0.89
CA GLU A 123 -7.20 -6.58 0.09
C GLU A 123 -5.67 -6.43 0.24
N PRO A 124 -4.86 -7.51 0.22
CA PRO A 124 -3.41 -7.37 0.27
C PRO A 124 -2.83 -6.54 -0.89
N THR A 125 -3.51 -6.51 -2.04
CA THR A 125 -3.09 -5.70 -3.20
C THR A 125 -3.42 -4.21 -3.05
N LEU A 126 -4.31 -3.85 -2.11
CA LEU A 126 -4.64 -2.45 -1.80
C LEU A 126 -3.57 -1.78 -0.93
N ARG A 127 -2.93 -2.57 -0.07
CA ARG A 127 -1.81 -2.15 0.77
C ARG A 127 -0.59 -2.12 -0.14
N GLY A 128 -0.38 -1.00 -0.84
CA GLY A 128 0.74 -0.83 -1.76
C GLY A 128 2.01 -1.39 -1.15
N ARG A 129 2.45 -2.56 -1.64
CA ARG A 129 3.72 -3.16 -1.24
C ARG A 129 4.75 -2.15 -1.72
N GLY A 130 5.34 -1.42 -0.78
CA GLY A 130 6.33 -0.40 -1.07
C GLY A 130 7.49 -1.03 -1.83
N GLY A 131 7.47 -0.89 -3.15
CA GLY A 131 8.50 -1.35 -4.07
C GLY A 131 8.71 -2.87 -4.14
N PRO A 132 9.31 -3.37 -5.23
CA PRO A 132 9.85 -4.72 -5.26
C PRO A 132 10.87 -4.91 -4.12
N PRO A 133 11.11 -6.15 -3.64
CA PRO A 133 12.21 -6.42 -2.74
C PRO A 133 13.49 -5.92 -3.43
N ARG A 134 14.26 -5.06 -2.75
CA ARG A 134 15.64 -4.86 -3.21
C ARG A 134 16.34 -6.21 -3.05
N GLN A 135 16.66 -6.82 -4.18
CA GLN A 135 17.64 -7.90 -4.25
C GLN A 135 19.02 -7.32 -3.95
#